data_AF-A0A818MPQ0-F1
#
_entry.id   AF-A0A818MPQ0-F1
#
_cell.length_a   1.000
_cell.length_b   1.000
_cell.length_c   1.000
_cell.angle_alpha   90.00
_cell.angle_beta   90.00
_cell.angle_gamma   90.00
#
_symmetry.space_group_name_H-M   'P 1'
#
loop_
_entity.id
_entity.type
_entity.pdbx_description
1 polymer ?
#
loop_
_entity_poly.entity_id
_entity_poly.type
_entity_poly.pdbx_seq_one_letter_code
_entity_poly.pdbx_strand_id
1 'polypeptide(L)'
;MFTLNAQGYIPMPDTIKRVWIDVGSNIGAFLAPDPVYSMVYWPNRIKKSVRDEFRDANDIMGIAIDPNSIYYEGLSKIPRIIPIIAAIYTVEGTQIFYEYPVDGCSSLLEPNADLDPRYFGGNLIMGCHQVKKMTGVSTIRLETILSLIDPRLDVEFLKIDAQGTDLEVAQSAGAQL
;
A
#
# COMPACT_ATOMS: atom_id res chain seq x y z
N MET A 1 -13.88 -3.72 5.10
CA MET A 1 -14.43 -4.66 4.11
C MET A 1 -15.05 -3.81 3.01
N PHE A 2 -14.47 -3.82 1.81
CA PHE A 2 -15.01 -3.08 0.66
C PHE A 2 -16.18 -3.85 0.04
N THR A 3 -17.09 -3.15 -0.62
CA THR A 3 -18.24 -3.75 -1.29
C THR A 3 -17.82 -4.31 -2.65
N LEU A 4 -18.40 -5.45 -3.03
CA LEU A 4 -18.27 -6.04 -4.37
C LEU A 4 -19.56 -5.80 -5.15
N ASN A 5 -19.46 -5.70 -6.48
CA ASN A 5 -20.62 -5.70 -7.37
C ASN A 5 -21.23 -7.11 -7.48
N ALA A 6 -22.35 -7.24 -8.22
CA ALA A 6 -23.04 -8.52 -8.39
C ALA A 6 -22.20 -9.60 -9.09
N GLN A 7 -21.12 -9.21 -9.76
CA GLN A 7 -20.17 -10.09 -10.44
C GLN A 7 -18.98 -10.47 -9.56
N GLY A 8 -18.90 -9.96 -8.32
CA GLY A 8 -17.81 -10.24 -7.39
C GLY A 8 -16.58 -9.33 -7.56
N TYR A 9 -16.66 -8.24 -8.33
CA TYR A 9 -15.56 -7.30 -8.53
C TYR A 9 -15.68 -6.05 -7.68
N ILE A 10 -14.56 -5.38 -7.43
CA ILE A 10 -14.52 -4.04 -6.84
C ILE A 10 -15.28 -3.09 -7.79
N PRO A 11 -16.35 -2.41 -7.33
CA PRO A 11 -17.14 -1.54 -8.19
C PRO A 11 -16.31 -0.31 -8.58
N MET A 12 -16.17 -0.09 -9.88
CA MET A 12 -15.51 1.07 -10.45
C MET A 12 -16.43 1.73 -11.49
N PRO A 13 -16.38 3.06 -11.65
CA PRO A 13 -17.11 3.75 -12.72
C PRO A 13 -16.70 3.26 -14.11
N ASP A 14 -17.62 3.20 -15.07
CA ASP A 14 -17.33 2.79 -16.45
C ASP A 14 -16.31 3.69 -17.18
N THR A 15 -16.08 4.90 -16.66
CA THR A 15 -15.06 5.83 -17.14
C THR A 15 -13.64 5.36 -16.84
N ILE A 16 -13.47 4.48 -15.84
CA ILE A 16 -12.17 3.89 -15.49
C ILE A 16 -11.79 2.84 -16.53
N LYS A 17 -10.51 2.85 -16.91
CA LYS A 17 -9.89 1.90 -17.84
C LYS A 17 -8.64 1.26 -17.26
N ARG A 18 -7.99 1.93 -16.31
CA ARG A 18 -6.69 1.55 -15.75
C ARG A 18 -6.75 1.55 -14.22
N VAL A 19 -6.04 0.62 -13.61
CA VAL A 19 -5.96 0.46 -12.16
C VAL A 19 -4.50 0.51 -11.73
N TRP A 20 -4.22 1.32 -10.73
CA TRP A 20 -2.91 1.40 -10.09
C TRP A 20 -3.01 0.92 -8.65
N ILE A 21 -2.11 0.03 -8.24
CA ILE A 21 -2.09 -0.56 -6.91
C ILE A 21 -0.88 -0.02 -6.14
N ASP A 22 -1.12 0.48 -4.93
CA ASP A 22 -0.12 1.00 -4.00
C ASP A 22 -0.12 0.15 -2.72
N VAL A 23 0.80 -0.80 -2.62
CA VAL A 23 0.99 -1.63 -1.41
C VAL A 23 1.93 -0.93 -0.45
N GLY A 24 1.53 -0.85 0.83
CA GLY A 24 2.20 -0.02 1.82
C GLY A 24 1.97 1.45 1.51
N SER A 25 0.72 1.81 1.25
CA SER A 25 0.39 3.15 0.76
C SER A 25 0.68 4.25 1.77
N ASN A 26 0.66 3.93 3.07
CA ASN A 26 0.72 4.90 4.16
C ASN A 26 -0.36 5.98 3.91
N ILE A 27 0.00 7.26 3.98
CA ILE A 27 -0.81 8.43 3.61
C ILE A 27 -1.16 8.54 2.11
N GLY A 28 -0.78 7.56 1.28
CA GLY A 28 -1.01 7.53 -0.16
C GLY A 28 -0.04 8.43 -0.92
N ALA A 29 1.21 8.59 -0.48
CA ALA A 29 2.16 9.53 -1.08
C ALA A 29 2.38 9.30 -2.59
N PHE A 30 2.12 8.09 -3.09
CA PHE A 30 2.20 7.75 -4.50
C PHE A 30 0.94 8.17 -5.30
N LEU A 31 -0.24 7.99 -4.72
CA LEU A 31 -1.54 8.21 -5.38
C LEU A 31 -2.18 9.58 -5.04
N ALA A 32 -1.78 10.23 -3.95
CA ALA A 32 -2.35 11.48 -3.48
C ALA A 32 -1.74 12.67 -4.25
N PRO A 33 -2.58 13.53 -4.87
CA PRO A 33 -2.11 14.67 -5.66
C PRO A 33 -1.66 15.88 -4.82
N ASP A 34 -1.89 15.89 -3.50
CA ASP A 34 -1.65 17.07 -2.67
C ASP A 34 -0.16 17.24 -2.29
N PRO A 35 0.47 18.39 -2.62
CA PRO A 35 1.86 18.67 -2.29
C PRO A 35 2.16 18.73 -0.79
N VAL A 36 1.19 19.02 0.08
CA VAL A 36 1.41 19.17 1.54
C VAL A 36 1.94 17.88 2.16
N TYR A 37 1.60 16.73 1.61
CA TYR A 37 2.07 15.42 2.06
C TYR A 37 3.41 14.98 1.45
N SER A 38 3.95 15.72 0.47
CA SER A 38 5.10 15.30 -0.34
C SER A 38 6.33 16.20 -0.27
N MET A 39 6.21 17.38 0.34
CA MET A 39 7.30 18.36 0.41
C MET A 39 8.51 17.92 1.24
N VAL A 40 8.41 16.83 2.00
CA VAL A 40 9.48 16.42 2.93
C VAL A 40 10.54 15.51 2.29
N TYR A 41 10.23 14.76 1.22
CA TYR A 41 11.13 13.66 0.82
C TYR A 41 11.76 13.72 -0.59
N TRP A 42 11.18 14.38 -1.60
CA TRP A 42 11.72 14.26 -2.98
C TRP A 42 11.57 15.52 -3.86
N PRO A 43 12.31 16.61 -3.58
CA PRO A 43 12.07 17.89 -4.27
C PRO A 43 12.59 18.00 -5.71
N ASN A 44 13.45 17.10 -6.23
CA ASN A 44 14.27 17.44 -7.42
C ASN A 44 14.50 16.33 -8.47
N ARG A 45 13.52 15.46 -8.76
CA ARG A 45 13.66 14.52 -9.90
C ARG A 45 12.39 14.40 -10.75
N ILE A 46 12.53 14.86 -12.01
CA ILE A 46 11.99 14.27 -13.25
C ILE A 46 10.66 14.85 -13.80
N LYS A 47 10.58 14.84 -15.15
CA LYS A 47 9.42 14.75 -16.06
C LYS A 47 8.12 14.30 -15.39
N LYS A 48 6.95 14.71 -15.94
CA LYS A 48 5.58 14.37 -15.47
C LYS A 48 5.60 13.15 -14.54
N SER A 49 5.54 13.41 -13.24
CA SER A 49 5.67 12.36 -12.24
C SER A 49 4.49 11.40 -12.37
N VAL A 50 4.64 10.15 -11.92
CA VAL A 50 3.55 9.17 -11.93
C VAL A 50 2.30 9.74 -11.22
N ARG A 51 2.51 10.56 -10.19
CA ARG A 51 1.46 11.34 -9.53
C ARG A 51 0.76 12.35 -10.45
N ASP A 52 1.51 13.10 -11.26
CA ASP A 52 0.93 14.04 -12.21
C ASP A 52 0.05 13.31 -13.23
N GLU A 53 0.46 12.12 -13.65
CA GLU A 53 -0.39 11.28 -14.48
C GLU A 53 -1.66 10.84 -13.76
N PHE A 54 -1.57 10.32 -12.52
CA PHE A 54 -2.75 9.96 -11.75
C PHE A 54 -3.72 11.14 -11.59
N ARG A 55 -3.19 12.33 -11.30
CA ARG A 55 -3.97 13.58 -11.15
C ARG A 55 -4.68 13.96 -12.44
N ASP A 56 -3.95 13.99 -13.55
CA ASP A 56 -4.44 14.53 -14.82
C ASP A 56 -5.33 13.54 -15.58
N ALA A 57 -5.15 12.24 -15.36
CA ALA A 57 -5.91 11.18 -16.01
C ALA A 57 -7.22 10.91 -15.26
N ASN A 58 -8.35 10.94 -15.97
CA ASN A 58 -9.68 10.68 -15.39
C ASN A 58 -10.13 9.22 -15.52
N ASP A 59 -9.32 8.38 -16.17
CA ASP A 59 -9.57 6.98 -16.47
C ASP A 59 -8.78 6.01 -15.55
N ILE A 60 -8.08 6.54 -14.54
CA ILE A 60 -7.29 5.76 -13.58
C ILE A 60 -8.00 5.72 -12.22
N MET A 61 -8.11 4.51 -11.65
CA MET A 61 -8.50 4.26 -10.26
C MET A 61 -7.30 3.74 -9.46
N GLY A 62 -7.06 4.30 -8.28
CA GLY A 62 -6.02 3.85 -7.35
C GLY A 62 -6.60 2.88 -6.32
N ILE A 63 -5.89 1.79 -6.03
CA ILE A 63 -6.16 0.92 -4.89
C ILE A 63 -4.99 1.10 -3.90
N ALA A 64 -5.28 1.72 -2.76
CA ALA A 64 -4.30 2.01 -1.72
C ALA A 64 -4.43 0.99 -0.59
N ILE A 65 -3.39 0.20 -0.34
CA ILE A 65 -3.44 -0.93 0.59
C ILE A 65 -2.44 -0.69 1.73
N ASP A 66 -2.96 -0.62 2.95
CA ASP A 66 -2.14 -0.46 4.15
C ASP A 66 -2.82 -1.10 5.38
N PRO A 67 -2.09 -1.84 6.23
CA PRO A 67 -2.66 -2.41 7.45
C PRO A 67 -2.99 -1.37 8.52
N ASN A 68 -2.38 -0.18 8.46
CA ASN A 68 -2.57 0.86 9.45
C ASN A 68 -3.83 1.68 9.14
N SER A 69 -4.88 1.45 9.93
CA SER A 69 -6.19 2.06 9.73
C SER A 69 -6.21 3.59 9.88
N ILE A 70 -5.17 4.20 10.48
CA ILE A 70 -5.11 5.65 10.67
C ILE A 70 -5.12 6.42 9.34
N TYR A 71 -4.65 5.82 8.25
CA TYR A 71 -4.59 6.47 6.94
C TYR A 71 -5.92 6.42 6.18
N TYR A 72 -6.83 5.54 6.58
CA TYR A 72 -8.06 5.24 5.83
C TYR A 72 -8.97 6.46 5.68
N GLU A 73 -9.15 7.26 6.74
CA GLU A 73 -10.02 8.43 6.70
C GLU A 73 -9.50 9.49 5.72
N GLY A 74 -8.18 9.66 5.62
CA GLY A 74 -7.56 10.56 4.66
C GLY A 74 -7.71 10.04 3.23
N LEU A 75 -7.35 8.78 3.00
CA LEU A 75 -7.39 8.15 1.69
C LEU A 75 -8.80 8.08 1.11
N SER A 76 -9.82 7.80 1.93
CA SER A 76 -11.23 7.71 1.50
C SER A 76 -11.81 9.04 1.00
N LYS A 77 -11.15 10.17 1.30
CA LYS A 77 -11.54 11.50 0.82
C LYS A 77 -10.91 11.85 -0.53
N ILE A 78 -9.93 11.08 -0.99
CA ILE A 78 -9.26 11.34 -2.26
C ILE A 78 -10.09 10.73 -3.40
N PRO A 79 -10.54 11.53 -4.38
CA PRO A 79 -11.27 11.01 -5.53
C PRO A 79 -10.46 9.94 -6.25
N ARG A 80 -11.16 8.89 -6.72
CA ARG A 80 -10.56 7.77 -7.46
C ARG A 80 -9.53 6.97 -6.67
N ILE A 81 -9.60 6.96 -5.34
CA ILE A 81 -8.84 6.04 -4.49
C ILE A 81 -9.79 5.13 -3.71
N ILE A 82 -9.51 3.84 -3.75
CA ILE A 82 -10.16 2.81 -2.95
C ILE A 82 -9.16 2.36 -1.89
N PRO A 83 -9.30 2.82 -0.63
CA PRO A 83 -8.45 2.33 0.45
C PRO A 83 -8.88 0.94 0.93
N ILE A 84 -7.91 0.07 1.15
CA ILE A 84 -8.08 -1.28 1.70
C ILE A 84 -7.25 -1.39 2.97
N ILE A 85 -7.91 -1.61 4.11
CA ILE A 85 -7.25 -1.86 5.39
C ILE A 85 -6.88 -3.34 5.47
N ALA A 86 -5.70 -3.67 4.98
CA ALA A 86 -5.10 -5.00 5.05
C ALA A 86 -3.59 -4.89 4.77
N ALA A 87 -2.82 -5.87 5.23
CA ALA A 87 -1.49 -6.10 4.68
C ALA A 87 -1.58 -7.12 3.54
N ILE A 88 -0.75 -6.93 2.51
CA ILE A 88 -0.56 -7.95 1.49
C ILE A 88 0.46 -8.97 2.01
N TYR A 89 0.12 -10.26 1.96
CA TYR A 89 0.99 -11.33 2.45
C TYR A 89 0.71 -12.67 1.78
N THR A 90 1.60 -13.64 1.95
CA THR A 90 1.48 -14.98 1.35
C THR A 90 0.34 -15.82 1.95
N VAL A 91 -0.03 -15.53 3.21
CA VAL A 91 -1.09 -16.23 3.96
C VAL A 91 -2.22 -15.26 4.29
N GLU A 92 -3.45 -15.63 3.93
CA GLU A 92 -4.65 -14.86 4.28
C GLU A 92 -5.10 -15.11 5.72
N GLY A 93 -5.80 -14.14 6.31
CA GLY A 93 -6.38 -14.25 7.65
C GLY A 93 -5.94 -13.11 8.54
N THR A 94 -5.39 -13.43 9.71
CA THR A 94 -4.92 -12.43 10.67
C THR A 94 -3.46 -12.71 11.02
N GLN A 95 -2.60 -11.71 10.88
CA GLN A 95 -1.20 -11.78 11.28
C GLN A 95 -0.88 -10.69 12.29
N ILE A 96 0.19 -10.90 13.06
CA ILE A 96 0.70 -9.88 13.97
C ILE A 96 1.44 -8.83 13.15
N PHE A 97 1.03 -7.58 13.32
CA PHE A 97 1.73 -6.41 12.81
C PHE A 97 2.44 -5.72 13.97
N TYR A 98 3.75 -5.57 13.83
CA TYR A 98 4.61 -4.92 14.81
C TYR A 98 4.66 -3.44 14.49
N GLU A 99 4.01 -2.64 15.33
CA GLU A 99 3.97 -1.19 15.20
C GLU A 99 5.13 -0.56 15.98
N TYR A 100 5.87 0.32 15.33
CA TYR A 100 6.97 1.08 15.95
C TYR A 100 6.57 2.55 16.17
N PRO A 101 7.26 3.28 17.05
CA PRO A 101 7.03 4.71 17.26
C PRO A 101 7.29 5.59 16.04
N VAL A 102 7.98 5.07 15.02
CA VAL A 102 8.42 5.78 13.82
C VAL A 102 7.64 5.27 12.63
N ASP A 103 7.06 6.20 11.88
CA ASP A 103 6.43 5.90 10.60
C ASP A 103 7.43 5.29 9.62
N GLY A 104 7.01 4.27 8.88
CA GLY A 104 7.88 3.54 7.95
C GLY A 104 8.75 2.45 8.58
N CYS A 105 8.52 2.10 9.85
CA CYS A 105 9.21 0.95 10.47
C CYS A 105 8.28 -0.20 10.86
N SER A 106 6.97 0.03 10.81
CA SER A 106 5.97 -1.00 11.12
C SER A 106 5.91 -2.07 10.04
N SER A 107 5.93 -3.34 10.44
CA SER A 107 6.05 -4.48 9.53
C SER A 107 5.34 -5.73 10.07
N LEU A 108 5.05 -6.68 9.18
CA LEU A 108 4.64 -8.04 9.54
C LEU A 108 5.83 -8.89 10.03
N LEU A 109 7.06 -8.46 9.76
CA LEU A 109 8.25 -9.16 10.23
C LEU A 109 8.44 -8.94 11.73
N GLU A 110 8.75 -10.03 12.42
CA GLU A 110 9.13 -9.95 13.82
C GLU A 110 10.39 -9.11 13.99
N PRO A 111 10.53 -8.38 15.11
CA PRO A 111 11.77 -7.70 15.42
C PRO A 111 12.91 -8.70 15.48
N ASN A 112 13.90 -8.54 14.60
CA ASN A 112 15.09 -9.38 14.65
C ASN A 112 16.04 -8.80 15.71
N ALA A 113 16.20 -9.51 16.82
CA ALA A 113 17.08 -9.11 17.92
C ALA A 113 18.57 -9.08 17.53
N ASP A 114 18.94 -9.78 16.45
CA ASP A 114 20.30 -9.86 15.92
C ASP A 114 20.54 -8.85 14.78
N LEU A 115 19.54 -8.06 14.39
CA LEU A 115 19.74 -7.03 13.36
C LEU A 115 20.74 -6.00 13.89
N ASP A 116 21.90 -5.96 13.22
CA ASP A 116 22.86 -4.89 13.45
C ASP A 116 22.14 -3.57 13.16
N PRO A 117 22.07 -2.70 14.17
CA PRO A 117 21.43 -1.42 14.06
C PRO A 117 21.77 -0.69 12.73
N ARG A 118 23.02 -0.81 12.26
CA ARG A 118 23.55 -0.08 11.11
C ARG A 118 22.86 -0.42 9.78
N TYR A 119 22.15 -1.54 9.68
CA TYR A 119 21.40 -1.93 8.47
C TYR A 119 20.19 -1.03 8.18
N PHE A 120 19.71 -0.25 9.15
CA PHE A 120 18.63 0.72 8.97
C PHE A 120 19.13 2.09 8.43
N GLY A 121 20.26 2.13 7.73
CA GLY A 121 20.74 3.34 7.05
C GLY A 121 21.03 4.53 7.98
N GLY A 122 21.47 4.27 9.22
CA GLY A 122 21.77 5.32 10.21
C GLY A 122 20.56 5.86 10.98
N ASN A 123 19.33 5.43 10.67
CA ASN A 123 18.09 5.90 11.32
C ASN A 123 17.75 5.24 12.67
N LEU A 124 18.69 4.50 13.26
CA LEU A 124 18.50 3.85 14.56
C LEU A 124 18.17 4.76 15.72
N ILE A 125 18.51 6.05 15.57
CA ILE A 125 18.19 7.05 16.57
C ILE A 125 16.66 7.25 16.66
N MET A 126 15.88 6.79 15.68
CA MET A 126 14.45 7.12 15.60
C MET A 126 13.52 6.20 16.42
N GLY A 127 13.89 4.96 16.77
CA GLY A 127 13.00 4.10 17.58
C GLY A 127 12.42 2.87 16.86
N CYS A 128 12.94 2.50 15.69
CA CYS A 128 12.56 1.28 14.97
C CYS A 128 13.09 -0.03 15.59
N HIS A 129 13.63 0.04 16.81
CA HIS A 129 14.20 -1.09 17.55
C HIS A 129 13.31 -1.54 18.71
N GLN A 130 12.28 -0.76 19.06
CA GLN A 130 11.34 -1.07 20.13
C GLN A 130 9.93 -1.12 19.59
N VAL A 131 9.32 -2.30 19.67
CA VAL A 131 7.89 -2.45 19.34
C VAL A 131 7.08 -1.62 20.33
N LYS A 132 6.33 -0.67 19.79
CA LYS A 132 5.38 0.13 20.56
C LYS A 132 4.14 -0.68 20.89
N LYS A 133 3.65 -1.43 19.89
CA LYS A 133 2.40 -2.17 19.97
C LYS A 133 2.40 -3.33 18.97
N MET A 134 1.71 -4.40 19.34
CA MET A 134 1.41 -5.52 18.44
C MET A 134 -0.09 -5.49 18.16
N THR A 135 -0.48 -5.49 16.89
CA THR A 135 -1.87 -5.46 16.47
C THR A 135 -2.14 -6.60 15.50
N GLY A 136 -3.23 -7.34 15.71
CA GLY A 136 -3.71 -8.29 14.72
C GLY A 136 -4.29 -7.53 13.53
N VAL A 137 -3.73 -7.71 12.34
CA VAL A 137 -4.20 -7.07 11.11
C VAL A 137 -4.66 -8.13 10.12
N SER A 138 -5.65 -7.77 9.30
CA SER A 138 -6.08 -8.64 8.20
C SER A 138 -4.96 -8.75 7.17
N THR A 139 -4.68 -9.97 6.74
CA THR A 139 -3.79 -10.24 5.62
C THR A 139 -4.58 -10.83 4.45
N ILE A 140 -4.23 -10.39 3.25
CA ILE A 140 -4.83 -10.82 1.99
C ILE A 140 -3.72 -11.07 0.98
N ARG A 141 -3.90 -12.03 0.07
CA ARG A 141 -2.94 -12.27 -1.00
C ARG A 141 -3.11 -11.22 -2.09
N LEU A 142 -2.02 -10.83 -2.76
CA LEU A 142 -2.09 -9.92 -3.90
C LEU A 142 -2.93 -10.54 -5.03
N GLU A 143 -2.81 -11.86 -5.24
CA GLU A 143 -3.63 -12.65 -6.17
C GLU A 143 -5.12 -12.43 -5.97
N THR A 144 -5.57 -12.43 -4.71
CA THR A 144 -6.97 -12.19 -4.34
C THR A 144 -7.39 -10.79 -4.76
N ILE A 145 -6.60 -9.75 -4.45
CA ILE A 145 -6.89 -8.38 -4.89
C ILE A 145 -6.97 -8.29 -6.42
N LEU A 146 -6.01 -8.87 -7.14
CA LEU A 146 -5.97 -8.87 -8.60
C LEU A 146 -7.20 -9.55 -9.20
N SER A 147 -7.65 -10.67 -8.63
CA SER A 147 -8.87 -11.38 -9.06
C SER A 147 -10.16 -10.59 -8.86
N LEU A 148 -10.16 -9.61 -7.96
CA LEU A 148 -11.31 -8.77 -7.67
C LEU A 148 -11.38 -7.53 -8.58
N ILE A 149 -10.37 -7.31 -9.41
CA ILE A 149 -10.38 -6.26 -10.43
C ILE A 149 -11.14 -6.79 -11.65
N ASP A 150 -12.04 -5.97 -12.20
CA ASP A 150 -12.79 -6.32 -13.40
C ASP A 150 -11.80 -6.62 -14.55
N PRO A 151 -11.89 -7.79 -15.21
CA PRO A 151 -10.92 -8.21 -16.22
C PRO A 151 -10.89 -7.33 -17.48
N ARG A 152 -11.83 -6.39 -17.62
CA ARG A 152 -11.80 -5.37 -18.69
C ARG A 152 -10.84 -4.21 -18.40
N LEU A 153 -10.35 -4.10 -17.16
CA LEU A 153 -9.43 -3.04 -16.73
C LEU A 153 -7.99 -3.55 -16.76
N ASP A 154 -7.05 -2.66 -17.08
CA ASP A 154 -5.62 -2.96 -17.07
C ASP A 154 -4.99 -2.56 -15.73
N VAL A 155 -4.24 -3.47 -15.11
CA VAL A 155 -3.41 -3.15 -13.93
C VAL A 155 -2.08 -2.63 -14.43
N GLU A 156 -2.06 -1.35 -14.78
CA GLU A 156 -0.92 -0.70 -15.42
C GLU A 156 0.26 -0.50 -14.45
N PHE A 157 -0.03 -0.31 -13.16
CA PHE A 157 1.00 -0.03 -12.17
C PHE A 157 0.78 -0.79 -10.86
N LEU A 158 1.87 -1.37 -10.34
CA LEU A 158 1.94 -1.96 -9.01
C LEU A 158 3.17 -1.43 -8.29
N LYS A 159 2.97 -0.66 -7.23
CA LYS A 159 4.00 -0.26 -6.28
C LYS A 159 3.99 -1.24 -5.11
N ILE A 160 5.16 -1.74 -4.72
CA ILE A 160 5.36 -2.54 -3.51
C ILE A 160 6.35 -1.80 -2.62
N ASP A 161 5.93 -1.53 -1.39
CA ASP A 161 6.77 -0.96 -0.31
C ASP A 161 6.25 -1.48 1.03
N ALA A 162 6.45 -2.78 1.25
CA ALA A 162 5.83 -3.52 2.35
C ALA A 162 6.73 -3.65 3.59
N GLN A 163 7.68 -2.72 3.75
CA GLN A 163 8.59 -2.64 4.90
C GLN A 163 9.26 -3.97 5.22
N GLY A 164 9.86 -4.59 4.19
CA GLY A 164 10.69 -5.79 4.32
C GLY A 164 10.01 -7.08 3.88
N THR A 165 8.71 -7.07 3.56
CA THR A 165 7.99 -8.24 3.01
C THR A 165 7.74 -8.14 1.51
N ASP A 166 8.51 -7.31 0.79
CA ASP A 166 8.28 -6.99 -0.61
C ASP A 166 8.33 -8.22 -1.53
N LEU A 167 9.23 -9.16 -1.23
CA LEU A 167 9.31 -10.43 -1.96
C LEU A 167 8.09 -11.32 -1.69
N GLU A 168 7.66 -11.42 -0.44
CA GLU A 168 6.46 -12.16 -0.03
C GLU A 168 5.21 -11.56 -0.67
N VAL A 169 5.13 -10.23 -0.77
CA VAL A 169 4.07 -9.54 -1.52
C VAL A 169 4.07 -9.97 -2.98
N ALA A 170 5.22 -9.91 -3.66
CA ALA A 170 5.34 -10.33 -5.06
C ALA A 170 4.96 -11.81 -5.24
N GLN A 171 5.45 -12.70 -4.37
CA GLN A 171 5.10 -14.13 -4.39
C GLN A 171 3.59 -14.37 -4.15
N SER A 172 2.94 -13.51 -3.36
CA SER A 172 1.50 -13.62 -3.09
C SER A 172 0.62 -13.29 -4.32
N ALA A 173 1.19 -12.78 -5.41
CA ALA A 173 0.46 -12.55 -6.67
C ALA A 173 0.17 -13.83 -7.46
N GLY A 174 0.85 -14.94 -7.13
CA GLY A 174 0.67 -16.20 -7.85
C GLY A 174 1.08 -16.07 -9.31
N ALA A 175 0.24 -16.57 -10.23
CA ALA A 175 0.49 -16.53 -11.67
C ALA A 175 0.06 -15.21 -12.36
N GLN A 176 -0.37 -14.21 -11.57
CA GLN A 176 -0.86 -12.93 -12.09
C GLN A 176 0.27 -11.90 -12.33
N LEU A 177 1.48 -12.18 -11.85
CA LEU A 177 2.71 -11.42 -12.10
C LEU A 177 3.72 -12.26 -12.90
#